data_AF-A0A536MJU5-F1
#
_entry.id   AF-A0A536MJU5-F1
#
_cell.length_a   1.000
_cell.length_b   1.000
_cell.length_c   1.000
_cell.angle_alpha   90.00
_cell.angle_beta   90.00
_cell.angle_gamma   90.00
#
_symmetry.space_group_name_H-M   'P 1'
#
loop_
_entity.id
_entity.type
_entity.pdbx_description
1 polymer ?
#
loop_
_entity_poly.entity_id
_entity_poly.type
_entity_poly.pdbx_seq_one_letter_code
_entity_poly.pdbx_strand_id
1 'polypeptide(L)'
;MKTLAKLLYVEADEEITDLVDRLRDLSLEDEVTFVVPDRARALQSPMSFRLLKRYADSYGKRVNLVSGDPRLQAMSLEAGVTAYPSLAAYDTGTEIHQPALVDEPPAPGAAPSTTAPASAEAGARVGGPGGVATLDRPRQASVVSAPPKKAPAPPKSPRPGPSFNSYRPYLIGAGALAILALLVGILYLPSATATLSVSGTAIKADVTLLGAPGTAAGSPDHFVTQAVTASESQSLPGTATGSKSIPAQPSVGEVTFTENCVFLCDSGTTTIPTGTSVSTTDGKRYTTNKAGTVASPRGSATVPVKAVTAGPDGNTGAHTITTIDRNRDFNLSVDNAQATSGGADPRTATVIQQSDIDGPRDVYAKDAVPRITDQLKTKAQGQTLVMVGNGVQATAKPDHKVGEEVSGFTVTITVEGYGVAFDEKTVKQMLKSGLQHKLQSGAQLTSDVKLTYDAIDATTDGHVTLNGHASGFSIPVFLESNIRGHLKGMSPSKAHAFLQSLPNVVDARVTQSPFGLPWLPLFSSRISLKIQEVSGSPSS
;
A
#
# COMPACT_ATOMS: atom_id res chain seq x y z
N MET A 1 33.15 24.45 6.42
CA MET A 1 32.54 23.57 5.40
C MET A 1 31.59 22.64 6.12
N LYS A 2 30.35 22.46 5.65
CA LYS A 2 29.54 21.31 6.10
C LYS A 2 30.08 20.06 5.42
N THR A 3 30.32 19.01 6.20
CA THR A 3 30.47 17.64 5.68
C THR A 3 29.16 17.22 5.01
N LEU A 4 29.23 16.50 3.89
CA LEU A 4 28.04 15.94 3.25
C LEU A 4 27.58 14.73 4.07
N ALA A 5 26.61 14.95 4.97
CA ALA A 5 26.05 13.86 5.76
C ALA A 5 25.29 12.88 4.87
N LYS A 6 25.64 11.59 4.96
CA LYS A 6 25.06 10.58 4.07
C LYS A 6 23.79 9.99 4.68
N LEU A 7 22.69 10.11 3.95
CA LEU A 7 21.44 9.46 4.33
C LEU A 7 21.48 7.96 4.02
N LEU A 8 21.08 7.15 4.99
CA LEU A 8 20.99 5.69 4.91
C LEU A 8 19.57 5.29 5.30
N TYR A 9 18.80 4.77 4.35
CA TYR A 9 17.43 4.31 4.59
C TYR A 9 17.46 2.90 5.18
N VAL A 10 16.80 2.74 6.33
CA VAL A 10 16.72 1.48 7.07
C VAL A 10 15.47 0.71 6.65
N GLU A 11 15.62 -0.57 6.32
CA GLU A 11 14.49 -1.42 5.94
C GLU A 11 13.78 -1.96 7.21
N ALA A 12 12.47 -2.23 7.12
CA ALA A 12 11.65 -2.46 8.32
C ALA A 12 12.01 -3.76 9.07
N ASP A 13 12.56 -4.73 8.35
CA ASP A 13 13.02 -6.05 8.79
C ASP A 13 14.53 -6.12 9.08
N GLU A 14 15.30 -5.08 8.75
CA GLU A 14 16.75 -4.98 8.94
C GLU A 14 17.15 -5.09 10.43
N GLU A 15 18.27 -5.77 10.73
CA GLU A 15 18.78 -5.96 12.09
C GLU A 15 19.93 -5.01 12.44
N ILE A 16 20.24 -4.89 13.74
CA ILE A 16 21.27 -3.97 14.25
C ILE A 16 22.69 -4.32 13.76
N THR A 17 22.92 -5.58 13.40
CA THR A 17 24.16 -6.05 12.76
C THR A 17 24.35 -5.45 11.38
N ASP A 18 23.28 -5.37 10.60
CA ASP A 18 23.32 -4.92 9.21
C ASP A 18 23.63 -3.42 9.15
N LEU A 19 23.04 -2.65 10.07
CA LEU A 19 23.35 -1.24 10.25
C LEU A 19 24.82 -1.00 10.65
N VAL A 20 25.39 -1.84 11.51
CA VAL A 20 26.81 -1.74 11.93
C VAL A 20 27.76 -2.10 10.79
N ASP A 21 27.43 -3.13 10.00
CA ASP A 21 28.22 -3.52 8.83
C ASP A 21 28.15 -2.47 7.71
N ARG A 22 26.96 -1.94 7.41
CA ARG A 22 26.78 -0.79 6.48
C ARG A 22 27.54 0.45 6.96
N LEU A 23 27.56 0.73 8.27
CA LEU A 23 28.30 1.85 8.88
C LEU A 23 29.83 1.68 8.79
N ARG A 24 30.33 0.45 8.94
CA ARG A 24 31.75 0.09 8.76
C ARG A 24 32.20 0.33 7.31
N ASP A 25 31.39 -0.10 6.34
CA ASP A 25 31.75 -0.07 4.93
C ASP A 25 31.72 1.37 4.35
N LEU A 26 30.99 2.29 4.98
CA LEU A 26 30.98 3.74 4.72
C LEU A 26 32.25 4.48 5.20
N SER A 27 33.42 3.95 4.87
CA SER A 27 34.74 4.44 5.29
C SER A 27 35.05 5.91 4.99
N LEU A 28 34.38 6.55 4.02
CA LEU A 28 34.67 7.92 3.55
C LEU A 28 33.83 9.04 4.17
N GLU A 29 32.75 8.72 4.91
CA GLU A 29 31.80 9.75 5.41
C GLU A 29 32.02 10.00 6.92
N ASP A 30 32.23 11.25 7.34
CA ASP A 30 32.38 11.62 8.76
C ASP A 30 31.03 11.69 9.52
N GLU A 31 29.91 11.73 8.79
CA GLU A 31 28.57 11.93 9.33
C GLU A 31 27.54 11.10 8.55
N VAL A 32 26.74 10.29 9.26
CA VAL A 32 25.76 9.36 8.69
C VAL A 32 24.40 9.56 9.36
N THR A 33 23.35 9.68 8.54
CA THR A 33 21.99 9.98 9.00
C THR A 33 21.08 8.82 8.65
N PHE A 34 20.62 8.07 9.66
CA PHE A 34 19.72 6.93 9.45
C PHE A 34 18.27 7.41 9.34
N VAL A 35 17.61 7.05 8.24
CA VAL A 35 16.19 7.32 8.00
C VAL A 35 15.43 6.05 8.35
N VAL A 36 14.72 6.07 9.47
CA VAL A 36 14.17 4.87 10.12
C VAL A 36 12.64 4.90 10.08
N PRO A 37 11.99 3.97 9.36
CA PRO A 37 10.53 3.89 9.31
C PRO A 37 9.95 3.40 10.64
N ASP A 38 8.69 3.76 10.88
CA ASP A 38 7.96 3.35 12.07
C ASP A 38 7.99 1.82 12.22
N ARG A 39 8.41 1.35 13.42
CA ARG A 39 8.51 -0.07 13.82
C ARG A 39 9.70 -0.88 13.26
N ALA A 40 10.71 -0.26 12.62
CA ALA A 40 11.92 -0.97 12.16
C ALA A 40 12.55 -1.87 13.24
N ARG A 41 13.02 -3.08 12.88
CA ARG A 41 13.50 -4.10 13.83
C ARG A 41 14.81 -3.74 14.54
N ALA A 42 15.81 -3.24 13.82
CA ALA A 42 17.14 -2.95 14.37
C ALA A 42 17.16 -2.07 15.64
N LEU A 43 16.22 -1.13 15.77
CA LEU A 43 16.31 -0.01 16.72
C LEU A 43 15.20 0.01 17.78
N GLN A 44 14.60 -1.14 18.08
CA GLN A 44 13.51 -1.27 19.08
C GLN A 44 13.95 -1.14 20.55
N SER A 45 15.21 -0.78 20.85
CA SER A 45 15.69 -0.61 22.23
C SER A 45 16.73 0.51 22.41
N PRO A 46 16.81 1.16 23.59
CA PRO A 46 17.88 2.13 23.90
C PRO A 46 19.28 1.50 23.83
N MET A 47 19.40 0.19 24.09
CA MET A 47 20.67 -0.53 23.99
C MET A 47 21.13 -0.68 22.53
N SER A 48 20.21 -0.81 21.57
CA SER A 48 20.53 -0.79 20.14
C SER A 48 21.14 0.54 19.72
N PHE A 49 20.57 1.67 20.16
CA PHE A 49 21.12 3.00 19.89
C PHE A 49 22.49 3.22 20.56
N ARG A 50 22.66 2.78 21.81
CA ARG A 50 23.97 2.82 22.50
C ARG A 50 25.03 1.97 21.80
N LEU A 51 24.64 0.83 21.23
CA LEU A 51 25.54 -0.03 20.45
C LEU A 51 25.93 0.64 19.13
N LEU A 52 24.95 1.14 18.35
CA LEU A 52 25.17 1.85 17.09
C LEU A 52 26.12 3.04 17.28
N LYS A 53 25.85 3.88 18.29
CA LYS A 53 26.69 5.02 18.63
C LYS A 53 28.11 4.60 19.01
N ARG A 54 28.28 3.57 19.86
CA ARG A 54 29.61 3.07 20.25
C ARG A 54 30.42 2.58 19.05
N TYR A 55 29.79 1.95 18.06
CA TYR A 55 30.45 1.60 16.80
C TYR A 55 30.81 2.85 15.97
N ALA A 56 29.88 3.80 15.83
CA ALA A 56 30.13 5.07 15.14
C ALA A 56 31.32 5.84 15.75
N ASP A 57 31.33 6.03 17.07
CA ASP A 57 32.42 6.65 17.82
C ASP A 57 33.76 5.92 17.56
N SER A 58 33.74 4.59 17.51
CA SER A 58 34.94 3.78 17.22
C SER A 58 35.43 3.88 15.77
N TYR A 59 34.56 4.28 14.84
CA TYR A 59 34.89 4.59 13.44
C TYR A 59 35.11 6.09 13.20
N GLY A 60 35.05 6.93 14.24
CA GLY A 60 35.20 8.39 14.16
C GLY A 60 34.01 9.13 13.53
N LYS A 61 32.85 8.48 13.42
CA LYS A 61 31.67 8.98 12.70
C LYS A 61 30.63 9.56 13.65
N ARG A 62 29.99 10.67 13.26
CA ARG A 62 28.76 11.14 13.91
C ARG A 62 27.54 10.44 13.30
N VAL A 63 26.53 10.19 14.13
CA VAL A 63 25.27 9.55 13.73
C VAL A 63 24.08 10.41 14.13
N ASN A 64 23.18 10.62 13.17
CA ASN A 64 21.88 11.26 13.34
C ASN A 64 20.74 10.26 13.07
N LEU A 65 19.56 10.49 13.65
CA LEU A 65 18.33 9.76 13.39
C LEU A 65 17.26 10.68 12.78
N VAL A 66 16.64 10.24 11.68
CA VAL A 66 15.38 10.79 11.16
C VAL A 66 14.29 9.72 11.30
N SER A 67 13.24 9.99 12.07
CA SER A 67 12.10 9.07 12.22
C SER A 67 10.84 9.80 12.68
N GLY A 68 9.67 9.30 12.26
CA GLY A 68 8.37 9.86 12.64
C GLY A 68 7.91 9.50 14.06
N ASP A 69 8.32 8.33 14.57
CA ASP A 69 7.90 7.82 15.88
C ASP A 69 8.58 8.56 17.06
N PRO A 70 7.81 9.24 17.94
CA PRO A 70 8.35 9.89 19.14
C PRO A 70 9.10 8.94 20.10
N ARG A 71 8.81 7.63 20.05
CA ARG A 71 9.51 6.63 20.88
C ARG A 71 10.93 6.39 20.37
N LEU A 72 11.11 6.25 19.06
CA LEU A 72 12.44 6.11 18.43
C LEU A 72 13.28 7.37 18.67
N GLN A 73 12.68 8.55 18.53
CA GLN A 73 13.31 9.85 18.86
C GLN A 73 13.76 9.90 20.34
N ALA A 74 12.89 9.54 21.29
CA ALA A 74 13.24 9.55 22.72
C ALA A 74 14.37 8.56 23.06
N MET A 75 14.35 7.34 22.50
CA MET A 75 15.39 6.34 22.73
C MET A 75 16.74 6.72 22.11
N SER A 76 16.75 7.43 20.97
CA SER A 76 18.00 7.92 20.38
C SER A 76 18.60 9.06 21.20
N LEU A 77 17.77 9.98 21.70
CA LEU A 77 18.22 11.04 22.61
C LEU A 77 18.76 10.48 23.95
N GLU A 78 18.17 9.40 24.50
CA GLU A 78 18.70 8.69 25.70
C GLU A 78 20.07 8.02 25.46
N ALA A 79 20.41 7.72 24.20
CA ALA A 79 21.75 7.29 23.78
C ALA A 79 22.67 8.47 23.41
N GLY A 80 22.14 9.70 23.32
CA GLY A 80 22.83 10.87 22.81
C GLY A 80 23.11 10.80 21.31
N VAL A 81 22.14 10.31 20.52
CA VAL A 81 22.08 10.35 19.06
C VAL A 81 21.05 11.41 18.67
N THR A 82 21.47 12.42 17.91
CA THR A 82 20.61 13.57 17.54
C THR A 82 19.39 13.13 16.74
N ALA A 83 18.20 13.56 17.17
CA ALA A 83 16.93 13.16 16.60
C ALA A 83 16.26 14.29 15.78
N TYR A 84 15.64 13.90 14.67
CA TYR A 84 14.92 14.78 13.76
C TYR A 84 13.56 14.16 13.39
N PRO A 85 12.45 14.93 13.37
CA PRO A 85 11.11 14.38 13.17
C PRO A 85 10.76 14.08 11.70
N SER A 86 11.52 14.61 10.74
CA SER A 86 11.33 14.40 9.31
C SER A 86 12.59 14.77 8.53
N LEU A 87 12.67 14.34 7.26
CA LEU A 87 13.74 14.74 6.33
C LEU A 87 13.77 16.26 6.13
N ALA A 88 12.60 16.91 5.99
CA ALA A 88 12.52 18.36 5.87
C ALA A 88 13.08 19.08 7.11
N ALA A 89 12.82 18.56 8.32
CA ALA A 89 13.38 19.09 9.56
C ALA A 89 14.89 18.84 9.69
N TYR A 90 15.42 17.77 9.07
CA TYR A 90 16.85 17.52 8.96
C TYR A 90 17.53 18.56 8.06
N ASP A 91 16.97 18.80 6.87
CA ASP A 91 17.50 19.79 5.92
C ASP A 91 17.48 21.23 6.48
N THR A 92 16.46 21.57 7.28
CA THR A 92 16.39 22.86 7.99
C THR A 92 17.18 22.92 9.30
N GLY A 93 17.87 21.84 9.71
CA GLY A 93 18.65 21.79 10.96
C GLY A 93 17.81 21.92 12.24
N THR A 94 16.54 21.50 12.18
CA THR A 94 15.56 21.62 13.27
C THR A 94 15.60 20.39 14.18
N GLU A 95 16.65 20.34 15.00
CA GLU A 95 16.95 19.26 15.95
C GLU A 95 15.97 19.20 17.14
N ILE A 96 15.54 18.00 17.52
CA ILE A 96 14.72 17.78 18.72
C ILE A 96 15.61 17.92 19.96
N HIS A 97 15.61 19.12 20.54
CA HIS A 97 16.23 19.37 21.83
C HIS A 97 15.32 18.90 22.96
N GLN A 98 15.85 18.07 23.87
CA GLN A 98 15.15 17.67 25.09
C GLN A 98 14.98 18.90 26.00
N PRO A 99 13.81 19.13 26.64
CA PRO A 99 13.60 20.29 27.48
C PRO A 99 14.61 20.34 28.64
N ALA A 100 15.33 21.46 28.75
CA ALA A 100 16.17 21.72 29.91
C ALA A 100 15.29 21.87 31.17
N LEU A 101 15.75 21.33 32.30
CA LEU A 101 15.14 21.59 33.60
C LEU A 101 15.33 23.08 33.93
N VAL A 102 14.24 23.76 34.24
CA VAL A 102 14.22 25.19 34.60
C VAL A 102 14.49 25.34 36.11
N ASP A 103 15.17 26.42 36.48
CA ASP A 103 15.68 26.68 37.84
C ASP A 103 14.63 26.73 38.97
N GLU A 104 15.13 26.50 40.19
CA GLU A 104 14.48 26.77 41.48
C GLU A 104 14.09 28.26 41.63
N PRO A 105 13.06 28.61 42.44
CA PRO A 105 13.24 28.70 43.91
C PRO A 105 11.94 28.50 44.75
N PRO A 106 11.96 28.68 46.09
CA PRO A 106 12.91 28.20 47.10
C PRO A 106 12.24 27.40 48.25
N ALA A 107 13.02 26.76 49.12
CA ALA A 107 12.55 26.07 50.34
C ALA A 107 12.15 27.03 51.50
N PRO A 108 11.45 26.55 52.55
CA PRO A 108 12.19 25.97 53.70
C PRO A 108 11.48 24.83 54.49
N GLY A 109 12.24 23.95 55.16
CA GLY A 109 11.65 23.10 56.22
C GLY A 109 12.45 21.84 56.69
N ALA A 110 13.17 21.98 57.80
CA ALA A 110 13.52 20.96 58.82
C ALA A 110 14.14 19.58 58.47
N ALA A 111 15.17 19.22 59.25
CA ALA A 111 15.65 17.85 59.56
C ALA A 111 15.55 17.65 61.11
N PRO A 112 16.09 16.61 61.79
CA PRO A 112 16.69 15.32 61.36
C PRO A 112 16.15 14.09 62.14
N SER A 113 16.70 12.87 61.91
CA SER A 113 16.79 11.67 62.81
C SER A 113 17.19 10.43 61.95
N THR A 114 18.26 9.62 62.08
CA THR A 114 19.01 8.91 63.15
C THR A 114 18.76 7.39 63.21
N THR A 115 19.85 6.61 63.38
CA THR A 115 19.96 5.21 63.86
C THR A 115 19.53 4.01 63.00
N ALA A 116 20.31 2.91 63.12
CA ALA A 116 20.07 1.54 62.62
C ALA A 116 19.80 0.58 63.82
N PRO A 117 19.55 -0.76 63.68
CA PRO A 117 20.66 -1.72 63.40
C PRO A 117 20.33 -3.12 62.75
N ALA A 118 21.37 -3.73 62.17
CA ALA A 118 21.82 -5.16 62.21
C ALA A 118 20.94 -6.42 61.87
N SER A 119 21.66 -7.48 61.42
CA SER A 119 21.30 -8.91 61.23
C SER A 119 20.56 -9.28 59.92
N ALA A 120 21.06 -10.10 58.97
CA ALA A 120 21.61 -11.47 58.96
C ALA A 120 20.52 -12.58 58.99
N GLU A 121 20.55 -13.70 58.23
CA GLU A 121 21.50 -14.29 57.24
C GLU A 121 20.72 -15.37 56.37
N ALA A 122 21.18 -16.17 55.38
CA ALA A 122 22.47 -16.50 54.71
C ALA A 122 22.24 -17.17 53.31
N GLY A 123 23.32 -17.51 52.56
CA GLY A 123 23.34 -18.43 51.39
C GLY A 123 23.56 -17.75 50.02
N ALA A 124 24.71 -17.88 49.34
CA ALA A 124 25.22 -19.03 48.55
C ALA A 124 24.51 -19.22 47.18
N ARG A 125 25.19 -19.32 46.02
CA ARG A 125 26.64 -19.35 45.69
C ARG A 125 26.88 -19.08 44.18
N VAL A 126 28.00 -18.43 43.83
CA VAL A 126 28.79 -18.50 42.56
C VAL A 126 28.06 -18.22 41.22
N GLY A 127 28.58 -17.37 40.32
CA GLY A 127 29.76 -16.50 40.39
C GLY A 127 30.36 -16.16 39.01
N GLY A 128 31.16 -15.10 38.96
CA GLY A 128 31.94 -14.70 37.79
C GLY A 128 32.73 -13.41 38.03
N PRO A 129 33.86 -13.19 37.33
CA PRO A 129 34.48 -11.89 37.13
C PRO A 129 34.38 -11.47 35.64
N GLY A 130 34.56 -10.21 35.23
CA GLY A 130 35.38 -9.16 35.84
C GLY A 130 36.84 -9.27 35.35
N GLY A 131 37.58 -8.20 35.05
CA GLY A 131 37.27 -6.78 35.14
C GLY A 131 38.59 -5.99 35.11
N VAL A 132 38.60 -4.80 34.53
CA VAL A 132 39.72 -3.82 34.49
C VAL A 132 40.48 -3.73 35.83
N ALA A 133 41.79 -3.94 35.89
CA ALA A 133 42.90 -3.06 35.49
C ALA A 133 43.06 -1.77 36.34
N THR A 134 44.23 -1.59 36.97
CA THR A 134 44.95 -0.29 37.12
C THR A 134 46.40 -0.48 37.60
N LEU A 135 47.17 0.62 37.49
CA LEU A 135 48.55 0.92 37.93
C LEU A 135 48.80 0.62 39.44
N ASP A 136 50.03 0.64 40.00
CA ASP A 136 51.25 1.38 39.61
C ASP A 136 52.60 0.74 40.05
N ARG A 137 53.72 1.44 39.80
CA ARG A 137 55.13 1.18 40.20
C ARG A 137 55.40 1.51 41.71
N PRO A 138 56.61 1.30 42.30
CA PRO A 138 57.90 0.90 41.71
C PRO A 138 58.73 -0.21 42.45
N ARG A 139 59.84 -0.62 41.80
CA ARG A 139 61.14 -1.12 42.34
C ARG A 139 61.17 -1.75 43.77
N GLN A 140 61.68 -2.98 43.86
CA GLN A 140 63.11 -3.22 44.14
C GLN A 140 63.52 -4.68 43.80
N ALA A 141 64.78 -5.05 44.03
CA ALA A 141 65.39 -6.28 43.51
C ALA A 141 65.39 -7.45 44.51
N SER A 142 65.52 -8.68 43.99
CA SER A 142 66.17 -9.79 44.69
C SER A 142 66.74 -10.78 43.68
N VAL A 143 67.84 -11.43 44.05
CA VAL A 143 68.66 -12.30 43.19
C VAL A 143 68.55 -13.74 43.67
N VAL A 144 68.23 -14.68 42.78
CA VAL A 144 68.63 -16.10 42.96
C VAL A 144 69.14 -16.70 41.65
N SER A 145 70.36 -17.20 41.77
CA SER A 145 71.17 -18.03 40.88
C SER A 145 70.45 -19.09 40.04
N ALA A 146 70.99 -19.35 38.84
CA ALA A 146 70.60 -20.49 37.99
C ALA A 146 71.61 -21.66 38.08
N PRO A 147 71.17 -22.93 37.88
CA PRO A 147 72.07 -24.08 37.72
C PRO A 147 72.70 -24.14 36.32
N PRO A 148 73.83 -24.88 36.13
CA PRO A 148 74.70 -24.72 34.96
C PRO A 148 74.25 -25.46 33.68
N LYS A 149 74.61 -24.89 32.52
CA LYS A 149 74.38 -25.48 31.18
C LYS A 149 75.43 -26.54 30.84
N LYS A 150 75.01 -27.64 30.18
CA LYS A 150 75.90 -28.45 29.32
C LYS A 150 76.11 -27.75 27.97
N ALA A 151 77.32 -27.83 27.42
CA ALA A 151 77.67 -27.23 26.14
C ALA A 151 77.50 -28.21 24.96
N PRO A 152 76.84 -27.82 23.86
CA PRO A 152 76.87 -28.53 22.56
C PRO A 152 78.14 -28.24 21.74
N ALA A 153 78.34 -29.03 20.69
CA ALA A 153 79.55 -29.08 19.86
C ALA A 153 79.80 -27.84 18.95
N PRO A 154 81.06 -27.59 18.52
CA PRO A 154 81.41 -26.44 17.66
C PRO A 154 80.84 -26.51 16.24
N PRO A 155 80.66 -25.36 15.56
CA PRO A 155 80.09 -25.29 14.21
C PRO A 155 81.05 -25.79 13.12
N LYS A 156 80.49 -26.41 12.07
CA LYS A 156 81.23 -26.76 10.84
C LYS A 156 81.44 -25.52 9.98
N SER A 157 82.59 -25.44 9.31
CA SER A 157 82.97 -24.30 8.46
C SER A 157 82.08 -24.16 7.21
N PRO A 158 81.74 -22.93 6.79
CA PRO A 158 81.12 -22.69 5.48
C PRO A 158 82.07 -23.08 4.34
N ARG A 159 81.52 -23.73 3.29
CA ARG A 159 82.25 -23.89 2.03
C ARG A 159 82.25 -22.56 1.26
N PRO A 160 83.36 -22.13 0.63
CA PRO A 160 83.35 -20.95 -0.22
C PRO A 160 82.40 -21.13 -1.41
N GLY A 161 81.44 -20.21 -1.57
CA GLY A 161 80.70 -20.07 -2.83
C GLY A 161 81.57 -19.37 -3.89
N PRO A 162 81.23 -19.50 -5.19
CA PRO A 162 81.92 -18.76 -6.25
C PRO A 162 81.80 -17.25 -6.04
N SER A 163 82.87 -16.51 -6.34
CA SER A 163 82.97 -15.09 -5.99
C SER A 163 82.06 -14.19 -6.84
N PHE A 164 81.54 -13.12 -6.23
CA PHE A 164 80.55 -12.20 -6.83
C PHE A 164 80.95 -11.58 -8.19
N ASN A 165 82.24 -11.59 -8.57
CA ASN A 165 82.69 -11.08 -9.86
C ASN A 165 82.16 -11.90 -11.06
N SER A 166 81.89 -13.20 -10.91
CA SER A 166 81.38 -14.04 -12.01
C SER A 166 79.95 -13.69 -12.44
N TYR A 167 79.16 -13.08 -11.55
CA TYR A 167 77.77 -12.72 -11.80
C TYR A 167 77.57 -11.33 -12.40
N ARG A 168 78.62 -10.51 -12.49
CA ARG A 168 78.54 -9.12 -13.02
C ARG A 168 77.83 -8.98 -14.38
N PRO A 169 78.14 -9.75 -15.44
CA PRO A 169 77.43 -9.60 -16.72
C PRO A 169 75.96 -10.01 -16.63
N TYR A 170 75.63 -11.03 -15.81
CA TYR A 170 74.25 -11.44 -15.58
C TYR A 170 73.45 -10.40 -14.78
N LEU A 171 74.07 -9.72 -13.82
CA LEU A 171 73.45 -8.61 -13.08
C LEU A 171 73.20 -7.38 -13.98
N ILE A 172 74.12 -7.07 -14.89
CA ILE A 172 73.93 -6.01 -15.89
C ILE A 172 72.80 -6.38 -16.86
N GLY A 173 72.79 -7.62 -17.36
CA GLY A 173 71.72 -8.13 -18.23
C GLY A 173 70.35 -8.12 -17.55
N ALA A 174 70.26 -8.60 -16.31
CA ALA A 174 69.04 -8.56 -15.50
C ALA A 174 68.59 -7.11 -15.21
N GLY A 175 69.52 -6.20 -14.93
CA GLY A 175 69.23 -4.77 -14.77
C GLY A 175 68.67 -4.13 -16.04
N ALA A 176 69.28 -4.40 -17.20
CA ALA A 176 68.78 -3.92 -18.49
C ALA A 176 67.40 -4.50 -18.84
N LEU A 177 67.15 -5.78 -18.55
CA LEU A 177 65.87 -6.44 -18.76
C LEU A 177 64.80 -5.90 -17.79
N ALA A 178 65.15 -5.62 -16.54
CA ALA A 178 64.28 -4.97 -15.57
C ALA A 178 63.93 -3.52 -15.98
N ILE A 179 64.89 -2.76 -16.51
CA ILE A 179 64.63 -1.41 -17.07
C ILE A 179 63.73 -1.50 -18.30
N LEU A 180 63.94 -2.48 -19.19
CA LEU A 180 63.08 -2.70 -20.36
C LEU A 180 61.65 -3.07 -19.93
N ALA A 181 61.50 -3.97 -18.95
CA ALA A 181 60.21 -4.35 -18.37
C ALA A 181 59.53 -3.16 -17.66
N LEU A 182 60.29 -2.30 -16.98
CA LEU A 182 59.79 -1.05 -16.39
C LEU A 182 59.28 -0.09 -17.47
N LEU A 183 60.02 0.10 -18.56
CA LEU A 183 59.64 0.98 -19.67
C LEU A 183 58.40 0.45 -20.42
N VAL A 184 58.35 -0.85 -20.72
CA VAL A 184 57.16 -1.51 -21.27
C VAL A 184 55.99 -1.42 -20.28
N GLY A 185 56.25 -1.54 -18.98
CA GLY A 185 55.27 -1.32 -17.92
C GLY A 185 54.69 0.09 -17.97
N ILE A 186 55.54 1.13 -17.94
CA ILE A 186 55.15 2.54 -18.03
C ILE A 186 54.38 2.84 -19.34
N LEU A 187 54.63 2.09 -20.42
CA LEU A 187 53.95 2.25 -21.70
C LEU A 187 52.56 1.56 -21.76
N TYR A 188 52.39 0.39 -21.15
CA TYR A 188 51.18 -0.45 -21.32
C TYR A 188 50.31 -0.64 -20.07
N LEU A 189 50.86 -0.55 -18.85
CA LEU A 189 50.07 -0.69 -17.61
C LEU A 189 49.17 0.51 -17.26
N PRO A 190 49.51 1.77 -17.56
CA PRO A 190 48.63 2.89 -17.21
C PRO A 190 47.22 2.73 -17.79
N SER A 191 46.23 3.14 -17.01
CA SER A 191 44.86 3.40 -17.43
C SER A 191 44.41 4.76 -16.91
N ALA A 192 43.37 5.31 -17.51
CA ALA A 192 42.76 6.55 -17.08
C ALA A 192 41.24 6.50 -17.21
N THR A 193 40.55 7.19 -16.32
CA THR A 193 39.11 7.46 -16.43
C THR A 193 38.90 8.96 -16.54
N ALA A 194 38.30 9.39 -17.65
CA ALA A 194 37.74 10.73 -17.80
C ALA A 194 36.26 10.66 -17.43
N THR A 195 35.86 11.26 -16.32
CA THR A 195 34.45 11.50 -16.00
C THR A 195 34.06 12.87 -16.54
N LEU A 196 32.95 12.94 -17.29
CA LEU A 196 32.42 14.17 -17.87
C LEU A 196 31.05 14.45 -17.26
N SER A 197 30.95 15.51 -16.47
CA SER A 197 29.73 15.95 -15.81
C SER A 197 29.02 16.95 -16.70
N VAL A 198 27.83 16.60 -17.22
CA VAL A 198 27.10 17.41 -18.21
C VAL A 198 25.77 17.92 -17.68
N SER A 199 25.36 19.11 -18.12
CA SER A 199 24.02 19.66 -17.89
C SER A 199 23.05 19.16 -18.98
N GLY A 200 22.06 18.39 -18.55
CA GLY A 200 20.99 17.91 -19.41
C GLY A 200 19.90 18.96 -19.63
N THR A 201 19.35 19.05 -20.85
CA THR A 201 18.13 19.80 -21.13
C THR A 201 16.91 18.91 -20.89
N ALA A 202 16.02 19.30 -19.98
CA ALA A 202 14.84 18.51 -19.64
C ALA A 202 13.89 18.36 -20.85
N ILE A 203 13.42 17.13 -21.08
CA ILE A 203 12.52 16.77 -22.19
C ILE A 203 11.34 15.93 -21.67
N LYS A 204 10.14 16.16 -22.24
CA LYS A 204 8.88 15.50 -21.86
C LYS A 204 8.08 15.05 -23.08
N ALA A 205 7.54 13.84 -23.01
CA ALA A 205 6.64 13.27 -24.00
C ALA A 205 5.46 12.57 -23.32
N ASP A 206 4.30 13.18 -23.44
CA ASP A 206 3.01 12.57 -23.15
C ASP A 206 2.52 11.83 -24.40
N VAL A 207 2.10 10.58 -24.26
CA VAL A 207 1.76 9.66 -25.36
C VAL A 207 0.57 8.79 -24.94
N THR A 208 -0.53 8.85 -25.69
CA THR A 208 -1.66 7.93 -25.49
C THR A 208 -1.37 6.62 -26.21
N LEU A 209 -1.41 5.50 -25.49
CA LEU A 209 -1.19 4.15 -26.02
C LEU A 209 -2.47 3.32 -25.95
N LEU A 210 -2.73 2.54 -27.00
CA LEU A 210 -3.98 1.80 -27.21
C LEU A 210 -3.74 0.29 -27.20
N GLY A 211 -4.08 -0.34 -26.08
CA GLY A 211 -4.01 -1.79 -25.90
C GLY A 211 -5.22 -2.51 -26.51
N ALA A 212 -4.98 -3.58 -27.25
CA ALA A 212 -6.03 -4.43 -27.81
C ALA A 212 -5.62 -5.92 -27.93
N PRO A 213 -6.56 -6.88 -27.79
CA PRO A 213 -6.25 -8.30 -27.93
C PRO A 213 -5.96 -8.72 -29.38
N GLY A 214 -5.30 -9.87 -29.54
CA GLY A 214 -5.19 -10.59 -30.81
C GLY A 214 -4.15 -10.00 -31.78
N THR A 215 -4.37 -8.80 -32.31
CA THR A 215 -3.42 -8.12 -33.24
C THR A 215 -3.58 -6.61 -33.24
N ALA A 216 -2.61 -5.90 -32.65
CA ALA A 216 -2.48 -4.44 -32.77
C ALA A 216 -1.04 -3.92 -32.94
N ALA A 217 -0.03 -4.80 -32.78
CA ALA A 217 1.41 -4.45 -32.70
C ALA A 217 2.07 -3.94 -34.00
N GLY A 218 1.31 -3.38 -34.94
CA GLY A 218 1.79 -2.80 -36.20
C GLY A 218 1.76 -1.26 -36.24
N SER A 219 0.97 -0.62 -35.38
CA SER A 219 0.92 0.84 -35.24
C SER A 219 1.81 1.30 -34.07
N PRO A 220 2.51 2.45 -34.19
CA PRO A 220 3.49 2.89 -33.19
C PRO A 220 2.90 3.13 -31.78
N ASP A 221 1.61 3.44 -31.72
CA ASP A 221 0.89 3.78 -30.48
C ASP A 221 0.06 2.60 -29.93
N HIS A 222 0.13 1.41 -30.54
CA HIS A 222 -0.69 0.25 -30.16
C HIS A 222 0.14 -0.91 -29.60
N PHE A 223 -0.43 -1.62 -28.62
CA PHE A 223 0.20 -2.79 -28.00
C PHE A 223 -0.77 -3.96 -27.79
N VAL A 224 -0.23 -5.16 -27.57
CA VAL A 224 -1.03 -6.38 -27.36
C VAL A 224 -1.44 -6.48 -25.89
N THR A 225 -2.71 -6.77 -25.67
CA THR A 225 -3.29 -7.08 -24.36
C THR A 225 -3.89 -8.49 -24.33
N GLN A 226 -4.25 -8.94 -23.14
CA GLN A 226 -5.07 -10.12 -22.91
C GLN A 226 -6.20 -9.79 -21.93
N ALA A 227 -7.44 -10.12 -22.28
CA ALA A 227 -8.56 -10.09 -21.35
C ALA A 227 -8.41 -11.19 -20.28
N VAL A 228 -8.56 -10.83 -19.01
CA VAL A 228 -8.44 -11.74 -17.87
C VAL A 228 -9.71 -11.64 -17.02
N THR A 229 -10.33 -12.79 -16.75
CA THR A 229 -11.56 -12.89 -15.95
C THR A 229 -11.51 -14.05 -14.98
N ALA A 230 -12.13 -13.90 -13.81
CA ALA A 230 -12.34 -14.95 -12.82
C ALA A 230 -13.66 -14.70 -12.09
N SER A 231 -14.36 -15.78 -11.75
CA SER A 231 -15.63 -15.73 -11.01
C SER A 231 -15.78 -16.95 -10.09
N GLU A 232 -16.38 -16.72 -8.93
CA GLU A 232 -16.80 -17.75 -7.96
C GLU A 232 -18.27 -17.46 -7.63
N SER A 233 -19.07 -18.51 -7.40
CA SER A 233 -20.49 -18.35 -7.10
C SER A 233 -20.92 -19.37 -6.05
N GLN A 234 -21.67 -18.91 -5.06
CA GLN A 234 -22.18 -19.75 -3.97
C GLN A 234 -23.59 -19.31 -3.57
N SER A 235 -24.49 -20.27 -3.39
CA SER A 235 -25.81 -20.03 -2.80
C SER A 235 -25.73 -20.22 -1.28
N LEU A 236 -26.21 -19.23 -0.53
CA LEU A 236 -26.30 -19.24 0.94
C LEU A 236 -27.76 -19.11 1.38
N PRO A 237 -28.16 -19.71 2.52
CA PRO A 237 -29.46 -19.47 3.13
C PRO A 237 -29.54 -18.05 3.70
N GLY A 238 -30.64 -17.36 3.43
CA GLY A 238 -31.04 -16.10 4.06
C GLY A 238 -32.20 -16.34 5.02
N THR A 239 -32.22 -15.59 6.13
CA THR A 239 -33.31 -15.57 7.11
C THR A 239 -33.94 -14.20 7.09
N ALA A 240 -35.26 -14.12 6.95
CA ALA A 240 -35.96 -12.84 6.97
C ALA A 240 -36.00 -12.27 8.40
N THR A 241 -35.51 -11.06 8.60
CA THR A 241 -35.46 -10.40 9.92
C THR A 241 -36.45 -9.25 10.06
N GLY A 242 -36.99 -8.76 8.95
CA GLY A 242 -37.93 -7.64 8.94
C GLY A 242 -39.29 -7.97 9.51
N SER A 243 -39.95 -6.95 10.03
CA SER A 243 -41.35 -7.03 10.45
C SER A 243 -42.22 -6.05 9.66
N LYS A 244 -43.43 -6.48 9.33
CA LYS A 244 -44.46 -5.70 8.62
C LYS A 244 -45.78 -5.86 9.33
N SER A 245 -46.36 -4.76 9.80
CA SER A 245 -47.71 -4.78 10.37
C SER A 245 -48.74 -4.98 9.26
N ILE A 246 -49.58 -5.99 9.41
CA ILE A 246 -50.77 -6.22 8.60
C ILE A 246 -51.97 -5.75 9.45
N PRO A 247 -52.76 -4.77 8.97
CA PRO A 247 -53.89 -4.24 9.73
C PRO A 247 -54.98 -5.30 9.90
N ALA A 248 -55.86 -5.08 10.88
CA ALA A 248 -57.03 -5.92 11.10
C ALA A 248 -57.86 -6.04 9.81
N GLN A 249 -58.29 -7.25 9.48
CA GLN A 249 -59.15 -7.48 8.34
C GLN A 249 -60.62 -7.39 8.78
N PRO A 250 -61.46 -6.58 8.12
CA PRO A 250 -62.91 -6.62 8.32
C PRO A 250 -63.52 -7.80 7.57
N SER A 251 -64.56 -8.39 8.16
CA SER A 251 -65.31 -9.45 7.49
C SER A 251 -66.04 -8.92 6.26
N VAL A 252 -66.32 -9.84 5.34
CA VAL A 252 -67.11 -9.62 4.13
C VAL A 252 -68.18 -10.70 4.02
N GLY A 253 -69.23 -10.39 3.27
CA GLY A 253 -70.33 -11.30 2.96
C GLY A 253 -71.34 -10.58 2.08
N GLU A 254 -72.55 -11.11 1.98
CA GLU A 254 -73.62 -10.50 1.20
C GLU A 254 -74.91 -10.43 2.01
N VAL A 255 -75.72 -9.42 1.74
CA VAL A 255 -77.08 -9.28 2.29
C VAL A 255 -78.07 -9.17 1.14
N THR A 256 -79.24 -9.80 1.29
CA THR A 256 -80.35 -9.69 0.35
C THR A 256 -81.36 -8.71 0.90
N PHE A 257 -81.49 -7.56 0.24
CA PHE A 257 -82.58 -6.64 0.46
C PHE A 257 -83.84 -7.18 -0.21
N THR A 258 -84.97 -7.19 0.48
CA THR A 258 -86.25 -7.70 -0.05
C THR A 258 -87.37 -6.70 0.20
N GLU A 259 -88.04 -6.31 -0.87
CA GLU A 259 -89.20 -5.43 -0.91
C GLU A 259 -90.48 -6.27 -0.99
N ASN A 260 -91.47 -5.97 -0.14
CA ASN A 260 -92.76 -6.67 -0.14
C ASN A 260 -93.89 -5.77 0.39
N CYS A 261 -94.14 -4.65 -0.28
CA CYS A 261 -95.33 -3.85 -0.04
C CYS A 261 -96.62 -4.62 -0.42
N VAL A 262 -97.65 -4.51 0.44
CA VAL A 262 -98.95 -5.21 0.27
C VAL A 262 -100.14 -4.24 0.22
N PHE A 263 -99.97 -2.98 0.60
CA PHE A 263 -101.05 -1.99 0.69
C PHE A 263 -100.55 -0.59 0.30
N LEU A 264 -101.25 0.08 -0.62
CA LEU A 264 -100.91 1.42 -1.16
C LEU A 264 -99.46 1.52 -1.70
N CYS A 265 -99.12 0.67 -2.66
CA CYS A 265 -97.77 0.53 -3.20
C CYS A 265 -97.61 1.17 -4.59
N ASP A 266 -96.64 2.07 -4.74
CA ASP A 266 -96.23 2.60 -6.05
C ASP A 266 -95.30 1.61 -6.77
N SER A 267 -95.50 1.42 -8.07
CA SER A 267 -94.61 0.58 -8.90
C SER A 267 -93.33 1.35 -9.27
N GLY A 268 -92.17 0.72 -9.07
CA GLY A 268 -90.88 1.40 -9.25
C GLY A 268 -89.69 0.57 -8.78
N THR A 269 -88.58 1.25 -8.47
CA THR A 269 -87.34 0.59 -8.00
C THR A 269 -86.74 1.34 -6.81
N THR A 270 -86.62 0.66 -5.67
CA THR A 270 -85.92 1.16 -4.48
C THR A 270 -84.41 0.94 -4.67
N THR A 271 -83.65 2.03 -4.76
CA THR A 271 -82.19 1.99 -4.93
C THR A 271 -81.50 1.92 -3.58
N ILE A 272 -80.68 0.89 -3.38
CA ILE A 272 -79.77 0.74 -2.25
C ILE A 272 -78.42 1.36 -2.65
N PRO A 273 -78.03 2.54 -2.13
CA PRO A 273 -76.72 3.12 -2.46
C PRO A 273 -75.57 2.34 -1.82
N THR A 274 -74.37 2.47 -2.41
CA THR A 274 -73.11 2.12 -1.73
C THR A 274 -72.98 2.90 -0.42
N GLY A 275 -72.53 2.26 0.65
CA GLY A 275 -72.43 2.87 1.98
C GLY A 275 -73.73 2.84 2.79
N THR A 276 -74.77 2.14 2.33
CA THR A 276 -75.96 1.84 3.17
C THR A 276 -75.50 1.01 4.36
N SER A 277 -75.82 1.46 5.58
CA SER A 277 -75.44 0.80 6.82
C SER A 277 -76.53 -0.20 7.23
N VAL A 278 -76.13 -1.42 7.55
CA VAL A 278 -77.00 -2.50 8.02
C VAL A 278 -76.37 -3.16 9.24
N SER A 279 -77.20 -3.68 10.13
CA SER A 279 -76.76 -4.13 11.46
C SER A 279 -77.43 -5.41 11.94
N THR A 280 -76.75 -6.08 12.85
CA THR A 280 -77.26 -7.22 13.62
C THR A 280 -77.95 -6.73 14.90
N THR A 281 -78.76 -7.58 15.51
CA THR A 281 -79.45 -7.29 16.79
C THR A 281 -78.48 -7.17 17.98
N ASP A 282 -77.27 -7.73 17.91
CA ASP A 282 -76.18 -7.50 18.88
C ASP A 282 -75.32 -6.25 18.55
N GLY A 283 -75.69 -5.48 17.52
CA GLY A 283 -75.14 -4.14 17.25
C GLY A 283 -73.90 -4.09 16.34
N LYS A 284 -73.49 -5.21 15.75
CA LYS A 284 -72.44 -5.25 14.72
C LYS A 284 -72.94 -4.51 13.48
N ARG A 285 -72.10 -3.68 12.85
CA ARG A 285 -72.46 -2.87 11.67
C ARG A 285 -71.64 -3.23 10.44
N TYR A 286 -72.30 -3.18 9.29
CA TYR A 286 -71.77 -3.46 7.98
C TYR A 286 -72.23 -2.37 7.01
N THR A 287 -71.45 -2.09 5.98
CA THR A 287 -71.84 -1.17 4.89
C THR A 287 -71.83 -1.87 3.54
N THR A 288 -72.73 -1.48 2.64
CA THR A 288 -72.78 -2.01 1.27
C THR A 288 -71.57 -1.52 0.46
N ASN A 289 -70.84 -2.44 -0.15
CA ASN A 289 -69.67 -2.16 -0.98
C ASN A 289 -70.04 -1.71 -2.41
N LYS A 290 -71.29 -1.92 -2.81
CA LYS A 290 -71.83 -1.65 -4.15
C LYS A 290 -73.28 -1.20 -4.02
N ALA A 291 -73.78 -0.45 -5.00
CA ALA A 291 -75.20 -0.15 -5.11
C ALA A 291 -76.00 -1.35 -5.66
N GLY A 292 -77.26 -1.45 -5.25
CA GLY A 292 -78.23 -2.44 -5.74
C GLY A 292 -79.60 -1.79 -5.98
N THR A 293 -80.50 -2.49 -6.65
CA THR A 293 -81.85 -1.99 -6.97
C THR A 293 -82.88 -3.09 -6.77
N VAL A 294 -83.88 -2.84 -5.91
CA VAL A 294 -84.99 -3.76 -5.62
C VAL A 294 -86.25 -3.27 -6.33
N ALA A 295 -87.06 -4.16 -6.91
CA ALA A 295 -88.31 -3.80 -7.56
C ALA A 295 -89.46 -3.66 -6.54
N SER A 296 -90.31 -2.64 -6.71
CA SER A 296 -91.55 -2.42 -5.97
C SER A 296 -92.77 -2.80 -6.84
N PRO A 297 -93.82 -3.44 -6.28
CA PRO A 297 -94.07 -3.73 -4.87
C PRO A 297 -93.39 -5.01 -4.33
N ARG A 298 -92.75 -5.79 -5.21
CA ARG A 298 -92.07 -7.04 -4.82
C ARG A 298 -90.80 -7.26 -5.62
N GLY A 299 -89.72 -7.59 -4.91
CA GLY A 299 -88.45 -7.98 -5.50
C GLY A 299 -87.39 -8.21 -4.42
N SER A 300 -86.23 -8.70 -4.83
CA SER A 300 -85.05 -8.77 -3.97
C SER A 300 -83.77 -8.49 -4.74
N ALA A 301 -82.74 -8.02 -4.03
CA ALA A 301 -81.40 -7.82 -4.59
C ALA A 301 -80.33 -8.14 -3.54
N THR A 302 -79.42 -9.03 -3.90
CA THR A 302 -78.24 -9.37 -3.09
C THR A 302 -77.11 -8.37 -3.34
N VAL A 303 -76.54 -7.83 -2.27
CA VAL A 303 -75.55 -6.76 -2.27
C VAL A 303 -74.38 -7.13 -1.36
N PRO A 304 -73.12 -7.04 -1.82
CA PRO A 304 -71.96 -7.35 -0.98
C PRO A 304 -71.76 -6.29 0.10
N VAL A 305 -71.45 -6.74 1.32
CA VAL A 305 -71.22 -5.91 2.50
C VAL A 305 -69.84 -6.15 3.12
N LYS A 306 -69.40 -5.21 3.94
CA LYS A 306 -68.14 -5.24 4.69
C LYS A 306 -68.38 -4.73 6.11
N ALA A 307 -67.78 -5.36 7.12
CA ALA A 307 -67.87 -4.87 8.50
C ALA A 307 -67.24 -3.48 8.64
N VAL A 308 -67.90 -2.61 9.42
CA VAL A 308 -67.42 -1.25 9.71
C VAL A 308 -66.20 -1.29 10.64
N THR A 309 -66.23 -2.18 11.64
CA THR A 309 -65.09 -2.48 12.51
C THR A 309 -64.34 -3.68 11.93
N ALA A 310 -63.01 -3.56 11.82
CA ALA A 310 -62.14 -4.66 11.42
C ALA A 310 -61.69 -5.50 12.63
N GLY A 311 -61.48 -6.81 12.43
CA GLY A 311 -61.24 -7.78 13.50
C GLY A 311 -62.17 -9.01 13.39
N PRO A 312 -61.93 -10.05 14.20
CA PRO A 312 -62.76 -11.26 14.22
C PRO A 312 -64.20 -10.99 14.70
N ASP A 313 -64.40 -9.96 15.52
CA ASP A 313 -65.70 -9.49 15.98
C ASP A 313 -66.63 -9.06 14.84
N GLY A 314 -66.08 -8.71 13.66
CA GLY A 314 -66.86 -8.42 12.47
C GLY A 314 -67.56 -9.66 11.88
N ASN A 315 -67.14 -10.88 12.20
CA ASN A 315 -67.80 -12.09 11.68
C ASN A 315 -69.16 -12.30 12.38
N THR A 316 -70.16 -12.74 11.63
CA THR A 316 -71.50 -13.07 12.16
C THR A 316 -72.15 -14.21 11.39
N GLY A 317 -73.03 -14.97 12.07
CA GLY A 317 -73.75 -16.10 11.47
C GLY A 317 -74.76 -15.69 10.40
N ALA A 318 -75.26 -16.66 9.64
CA ALA A 318 -76.39 -16.44 8.74
C ALA A 318 -77.64 -15.98 9.52
N HIS A 319 -78.49 -15.20 8.87
CA HIS A 319 -79.76 -14.67 9.41
C HIS A 319 -79.61 -13.84 10.70
N THR A 320 -78.54 -13.03 10.78
CA THR A 320 -78.29 -12.11 11.91
C THR A 320 -78.34 -10.64 11.50
N ILE A 321 -77.84 -10.27 10.32
CA ILE A 321 -77.90 -8.93 9.74
C ILE A 321 -79.31 -8.70 9.21
N THR A 322 -80.15 -8.14 10.06
CA THR A 322 -81.62 -8.07 9.90
C THR A 322 -82.17 -6.66 10.03
N THR A 323 -81.32 -5.69 10.41
CA THR A 323 -81.69 -4.28 10.58
C THR A 323 -81.05 -3.42 9.49
N ILE A 324 -81.84 -2.53 8.88
CA ILE A 324 -81.34 -1.46 8.01
C ILE A 324 -81.23 -0.19 8.87
N ASP A 325 -80.01 0.34 9.05
CA ASP A 325 -79.79 1.48 9.94
C ASP A 325 -80.47 2.74 9.38
N ARG A 326 -81.31 3.39 10.20
CA ARG A 326 -82.09 4.58 9.81
C ARG A 326 -83.03 4.36 8.61
N ASN A 327 -83.55 3.14 8.46
CA ASN A 327 -84.54 2.83 7.42
C ASN A 327 -85.74 3.80 7.47
N ARG A 328 -86.25 4.15 6.29
CA ARG A 328 -87.45 4.97 6.08
C ARG A 328 -88.56 4.25 5.30
N ASP A 329 -88.25 3.08 4.75
CA ASP A 329 -89.19 2.24 4.01
C ASP A 329 -89.52 1.01 4.84
N PHE A 330 -90.74 0.96 5.36
CA PHE A 330 -91.19 -0.12 6.26
C PHE A 330 -91.49 -1.44 5.52
N ASN A 331 -91.52 -1.43 4.18
CA ASN A 331 -91.70 -2.63 3.36
C ASN A 331 -90.36 -3.28 2.96
N LEU A 332 -89.27 -2.51 3.05
CA LEU A 332 -87.91 -2.95 2.74
C LEU A 332 -87.29 -3.65 3.96
N SER A 333 -86.90 -4.91 3.75
CA SER A 333 -86.22 -5.78 4.72
C SER A 333 -84.82 -6.16 4.24
N VAL A 334 -83.99 -6.67 5.15
CA VAL A 334 -82.63 -7.19 4.85
C VAL A 334 -82.39 -8.50 5.59
N ASP A 335 -81.67 -9.43 4.96
CA ASP A 335 -81.22 -10.69 5.56
C ASP A 335 -79.82 -11.07 5.01
N ASN A 336 -78.95 -11.67 5.84
CA ASN A 336 -77.74 -12.33 5.37
C ASN A 336 -77.93 -13.85 5.30
N ALA A 337 -78.36 -14.35 4.14
CA ALA A 337 -78.60 -15.79 3.93
C ALA A 337 -77.36 -16.68 4.13
N GLN A 338 -76.16 -16.09 4.21
CA GLN A 338 -74.89 -16.75 4.56
C GLN A 338 -74.12 -15.91 5.59
N ALA A 339 -73.26 -16.57 6.38
CA ALA A 339 -72.42 -15.91 7.38
C ALA A 339 -71.40 -14.93 6.77
N THR A 340 -71.06 -13.86 7.48
CA THR A 340 -69.92 -13.01 7.11
C THR A 340 -68.62 -13.61 7.65
N SER A 341 -67.56 -13.56 6.85
CA SER A 341 -66.30 -14.26 7.13
C SER A 341 -65.08 -13.43 6.72
N GLY A 342 -63.88 -13.87 7.13
CA GLY A 342 -62.62 -13.17 6.83
C GLY A 342 -62.34 -11.96 7.72
N GLY A 343 -63.12 -11.74 8.78
CA GLY A 343 -62.74 -10.82 9.86
C GLY A 343 -61.60 -11.43 10.68
N ALA A 344 -60.50 -10.71 10.85
CA ALA A 344 -59.29 -11.20 11.51
C ALA A 344 -58.49 -10.07 12.19
N ASP A 345 -57.76 -10.43 13.24
CA ASP A 345 -56.93 -9.50 14.03
C ASP A 345 -55.74 -8.92 13.25
N PRO A 346 -55.21 -7.75 13.67
CA PRO A 346 -53.96 -7.25 13.12
C PRO A 346 -52.82 -8.18 13.53
N ARG A 347 -51.88 -8.44 12.60
CA ARG A 347 -50.75 -9.35 12.85
C ARG A 347 -49.44 -8.79 12.31
N THR A 348 -48.34 -9.16 12.93
CA THR A 348 -47.00 -8.92 12.38
C THR A 348 -46.63 -10.07 11.44
N ALA A 349 -46.29 -9.74 10.20
CA ALA A 349 -45.64 -10.64 9.25
C ALA A 349 -44.13 -10.46 9.32
N THR A 350 -43.39 -11.57 9.26
CA THR A 350 -41.94 -11.54 8.98
C THR A 350 -41.73 -11.32 7.49
N VAL A 351 -40.85 -10.40 7.10
CA VAL A 351 -40.58 -10.05 5.70
C VAL A 351 -39.09 -9.84 5.44
N ILE A 352 -38.65 -10.15 4.22
CA ILE A 352 -37.25 -9.93 3.80
C ILE A 352 -36.92 -8.43 3.79
N GLN A 353 -35.79 -8.05 4.41
CA GLN A 353 -35.16 -6.73 4.25
C GLN A 353 -33.93 -6.79 3.34
N GLN A 354 -33.49 -5.63 2.85
CA GLN A 354 -32.26 -5.55 2.04
C GLN A 354 -31.03 -6.03 2.83
N SER A 355 -30.97 -5.78 4.14
CA SER A 355 -29.93 -6.29 5.05
C SER A 355 -29.84 -7.82 5.08
N ASP A 356 -30.96 -8.51 4.88
CA ASP A 356 -31.01 -9.98 4.91
C ASP A 356 -30.37 -10.60 3.64
N ILE A 357 -30.27 -9.81 2.56
CA ILE A 357 -29.61 -10.16 1.29
C ILE A 357 -28.15 -9.70 1.30
N ASP A 358 -27.92 -8.47 1.79
CA ASP A 358 -26.61 -7.82 1.85
C ASP A 358 -25.68 -8.51 2.86
N GLY A 359 -26.20 -8.96 4.02
CA GLY A 359 -25.42 -9.64 5.05
C GLY A 359 -24.70 -10.89 4.55
N PRO A 360 -25.39 -11.87 3.95
CA PRO A 360 -24.76 -13.04 3.33
C PRO A 360 -23.75 -12.68 2.23
N ARG A 361 -24.07 -11.68 1.38
CA ARG A 361 -23.14 -11.16 0.35
C ARG A 361 -21.85 -10.65 0.98
N ASP A 362 -21.95 -9.78 1.98
CA ASP A 362 -20.82 -9.08 2.60
C ASP A 362 -20.03 -9.97 3.57
N VAL A 363 -20.56 -11.12 3.95
CA VAL A 363 -19.80 -12.21 4.58
C VAL A 363 -18.97 -12.95 3.53
N TYR A 364 -19.60 -13.48 2.46
CA TYR A 364 -18.90 -14.26 1.44
C TYR A 364 -17.87 -13.42 0.65
N ALA A 365 -18.17 -12.16 0.36
CA ALA A 365 -17.31 -11.26 -0.39
C ALA A 365 -15.95 -11.02 0.29
N LYS A 366 -15.88 -11.02 1.64
CA LYS A 366 -14.64 -10.83 2.40
C LYS A 366 -13.57 -11.87 2.04
N ASP A 367 -13.99 -13.12 1.89
CA ASP A 367 -13.08 -14.22 1.59
C ASP A 367 -12.93 -14.45 0.07
N ALA A 368 -13.98 -14.19 -0.71
CA ALA A 368 -14.00 -14.42 -2.16
C ALA A 368 -13.29 -13.32 -2.97
N VAL A 369 -13.38 -12.05 -2.57
CA VAL A 369 -12.73 -10.93 -3.30
C VAL A 369 -11.20 -11.08 -3.35
N PRO A 370 -10.50 -11.43 -2.25
CA PRO A 370 -9.07 -11.76 -2.30
C PRO A 370 -8.77 -12.95 -3.22
N ARG A 371 -9.53 -14.06 -3.11
CA ARG A 371 -9.36 -15.25 -3.98
C ARG A 371 -9.46 -14.91 -5.45
N ILE A 372 -10.48 -14.16 -5.86
CA ILE A 372 -10.66 -13.73 -7.24
C ILE A 372 -9.54 -12.78 -7.69
N THR A 373 -9.14 -11.84 -6.83
CA THR A 373 -7.99 -10.95 -7.10
C THR A 373 -6.70 -11.73 -7.38
N ASP A 374 -6.41 -12.76 -6.60
CA ASP A 374 -5.20 -13.58 -6.77
C ASP A 374 -5.32 -14.59 -7.93
N GLN A 375 -6.53 -15.07 -8.25
CA GLN A 375 -6.78 -15.79 -9.50
C GLN A 375 -6.52 -14.92 -10.74
N LEU A 376 -6.93 -13.64 -10.72
CA LEU A 376 -6.66 -12.70 -11.81
C LEU A 376 -5.15 -12.45 -11.98
N LYS A 377 -4.42 -12.17 -10.89
CA LYS A 377 -2.94 -12.05 -10.92
C LYS A 377 -2.27 -13.30 -11.48
N THR A 378 -2.75 -14.48 -11.08
CA THR A 378 -2.22 -15.77 -11.56
C THR A 378 -2.48 -15.95 -13.06
N LYS A 379 -3.70 -15.63 -13.53
CA LYS A 379 -4.06 -15.68 -14.96
C LYS A 379 -3.36 -14.62 -15.81
N ALA A 380 -2.89 -13.52 -15.21
CA ALA A 380 -2.03 -12.53 -15.87
C ALA A 380 -0.56 -12.99 -16.03
N GLN A 381 -0.16 -14.14 -15.46
CA GLN A 381 1.15 -14.78 -15.70
C GLN A 381 2.38 -13.88 -15.46
N GLY A 382 2.27 -12.89 -14.56
CA GLY A 382 3.36 -11.94 -14.26
C GLY A 382 3.44 -10.72 -15.21
N GLN A 383 2.46 -10.53 -16.10
CA GLN A 383 2.23 -9.28 -16.79
C GLN A 383 1.64 -8.21 -15.86
N THR A 384 1.69 -6.93 -16.26
CA THR A 384 0.94 -5.87 -15.57
C THR A 384 -0.54 -6.12 -15.78
N LEU A 385 -1.31 -6.12 -14.68
CA LEU A 385 -2.76 -6.27 -14.69
C LEU A 385 -3.42 -4.94 -14.30
N VAL A 386 -4.21 -4.36 -15.20
CA VAL A 386 -5.12 -3.25 -14.90
C VAL A 386 -6.51 -3.83 -14.65
N MET A 387 -7.16 -3.43 -13.56
CA MET A 387 -8.53 -3.86 -13.24
C MET A 387 -9.56 -3.07 -14.06
N VAL A 388 -10.64 -3.72 -14.49
CA VAL A 388 -11.74 -3.07 -15.21
C VAL A 388 -12.69 -2.40 -14.22
N GLY A 389 -12.99 -1.11 -14.42
CA GLY A 389 -13.88 -0.33 -13.56
C GLY A 389 -13.49 -0.39 -12.08
N ASN A 390 -14.45 -0.72 -11.20
CA ASN A 390 -14.24 -0.87 -9.76
C ASN A 390 -13.54 -2.20 -9.36
N GLY A 391 -13.04 -2.97 -10.33
CA GLY A 391 -12.32 -4.22 -10.10
C GLY A 391 -13.23 -5.41 -9.78
N VAL A 392 -12.89 -6.17 -8.74
CA VAL A 392 -13.67 -7.34 -8.32
C VAL A 392 -14.96 -6.88 -7.62
N GLN A 393 -16.10 -7.39 -8.06
CA GLN A 393 -17.42 -7.01 -7.56
C GLN A 393 -18.17 -8.24 -7.03
N ALA A 394 -19.01 -8.03 -6.01
CA ALA A 394 -19.89 -9.05 -5.45
C ALA A 394 -21.35 -8.68 -5.73
N THR A 395 -22.05 -9.53 -6.49
CA THR A 395 -23.48 -9.37 -6.78
C THR A 395 -24.29 -10.41 -6.00
N ALA A 396 -25.51 -10.05 -5.62
CA ALA A 396 -26.41 -10.92 -4.86
C ALA A 396 -27.76 -11.02 -5.57
N LYS A 397 -28.19 -12.26 -5.84
CA LYS A 397 -29.47 -12.59 -6.47
C LYS A 397 -30.27 -13.48 -5.51
N PRO A 398 -31.24 -12.92 -4.75
CA PRO A 398 -32.17 -13.72 -3.98
C PRO A 398 -33.17 -14.45 -4.90
N ASP A 399 -33.75 -15.54 -4.39
CA ASP A 399 -34.89 -16.23 -5.01
C ASP A 399 -36.24 -15.54 -4.74
N HIS A 400 -36.36 -14.85 -3.60
CA HIS A 400 -37.52 -14.05 -3.17
C HIS A 400 -37.22 -12.53 -3.18
N LYS A 401 -38.24 -11.69 -2.98
CA LYS A 401 -38.13 -10.22 -3.04
C LYS A 401 -38.15 -9.56 -1.67
N VAL A 402 -37.50 -8.39 -1.57
CA VAL A 402 -37.61 -7.51 -0.39
C VAL A 402 -39.08 -7.15 -0.13
N GLY A 403 -39.53 -7.28 1.11
CA GLY A 403 -40.91 -7.03 1.53
C GLY A 403 -41.89 -8.20 1.32
N GLU A 404 -41.42 -9.34 0.82
CA GLU A 404 -42.18 -10.60 0.68
C GLU A 404 -42.27 -11.36 2.02
N GLU A 405 -43.42 -11.98 2.29
CA GLU A 405 -43.71 -12.69 3.55
C GLU A 405 -43.24 -14.15 3.48
N VAL A 406 -41.96 -14.37 3.80
CA VAL A 406 -41.34 -15.69 3.99
C VAL A 406 -40.41 -15.65 5.19
N SER A 407 -40.18 -16.80 5.84
CA SER A 407 -39.27 -16.90 7.01
C SER A 407 -37.81 -17.15 6.63
N GLY A 408 -37.57 -17.84 5.51
CA GLY A 408 -36.25 -18.14 4.98
C GLY A 408 -36.27 -18.22 3.45
N PHE A 409 -35.13 -17.97 2.83
CA PHE A 409 -34.96 -17.80 1.39
C PHE A 409 -33.51 -18.13 0.99
N THR A 410 -33.17 -18.07 -0.29
CA THR A 410 -31.82 -18.36 -0.79
C THR A 410 -31.22 -17.15 -1.49
N VAL A 411 -29.97 -16.81 -1.16
CA VAL A 411 -29.19 -15.79 -1.89
C VAL A 411 -28.09 -16.48 -2.68
N THR A 412 -28.17 -16.41 -4.01
CA THR A 412 -27.05 -16.78 -4.88
C THR A 412 -26.15 -15.57 -5.03
N ILE A 413 -24.92 -15.69 -4.53
CA ILE A 413 -23.91 -14.64 -4.54
C ILE A 413 -22.87 -15.01 -5.60
N THR A 414 -22.58 -14.07 -6.50
CA THR A 414 -21.56 -14.22 -7.54
C THR A 414 -20.51 -13.14 -7.32
N VAL A 415 -19.25 -13.55 -7.13
CA VAL A 415 -18.11 -12.66 -6.99
C VAL A 415 -17.26 -12.82 -8.24
N GLU A 416 -17.19 -11.76 -9.04
CA GLU A 416 -16.53 -11.77 -10.35
C GLU A 416 -15.60 -10.57 -10.51
N GLY A 417 -14.55 -10.76 -11.30
CA GLY A 417 -13.57 -9.73 -11.57
C GLY A 417 -13.03 -9.82 -12.98
N TYR A 418 -12.72 -8.65 -13.53
CA TYR A 418 -12.22 -8.47 -14.88
C TYR A 418 -11.00 -7.57 -14.85
N GLY A 419 -10.03 -7.85 -15.71
CA GLY A 419 -8.82 -7.07 -15.87
C GLY A 419 -8.18 -7.28 -17.23
N VAL A 420 -7.27 -6.39 -17.57
CA VAL A 420 -6.51 -6.36 -18.83
C VAL A 420 -5.04 -6.56 -18.50
N ALA A 421 -4.45 -7.64 -19.00
CA ALA A 421 -3.05 -7.95 -18.81
C ALA A 421 -2.21 -7.48 -20.03
N PHE A 422 -1.01 -6.95 -19.78
CA PHE A 422 -0.05 -6.57 -20.83
C PHE A 422 1.41 -6.58 -20.36
N ASP A 423 2.35 -6.73 -21.30
CA ASP A 423 3.78 -6.62 -20.99
C ASP A 423 4.19 -5.15 -20.75
N GLU A 424 4.60 -4.87 -19.52
CA GLU A 424 5.06 -3.55 -19.11
C GLU A 424 6.36 -3.12 -19.83
N LYS A 425 7.19 -4.07 -20.28
CA LYS A 425 8.45 -3.76 -20.96
C LYS A 425 8.18 -3.17 -22.34
N THR A 426 7.24 -3.76 -23.08
CA THR A 426 6.71 -3.24 -24.34
C THR A 426 6.17 -1.82 -24.16
N VAL A 427 5.30 -1.59 -23.15
CA VAL A 427 4.76 -0.24 -22.86
C VAL A 427 5.89 0.76 -22.55
N LYS A 428 6.81 0.43 -21.64
CA LYS A 428 7.95 1.30 -21.30
C LYS A 428 8.89 1.55 -22.49
N GLN A 429 9.06 0.58 -23.39
CA GLN A 429 9.81 0.75 -24.62
C GLN A 429 9.12 1.73 -25.60
N MET A 430 7.79 1.67 -25.73
CA MET A 430 7.02 2.62 -26.55
C MET A 430 7.10 4.03 -25.99
N LEU A 431 6.96 4.21 -24.67
CA LEU A 431 7.12 5.52 -24.01
C LEU A 431 8.53 6.10 -24.20
N LYS A 432 9.57 5.25 -24.12
CA LYS A 432 10.94 5.66 -24.43
C LYS A 432 11.12 6.06 -25.90
N SER A 433 10.48 5.34 -26.83
CA SER A 433 10.47 5.69 -28.26
C SER A 433 9.81 7.05 -28.51
N GLY A 434 8.63 7.30 -27.93
CA GLY A 434 7.94 8.59 -28.02
C GLY A 434 8.76 9.77 -27.48
N LEU A 435 9.55 9.55 -26.42
CA LEU A 435 10.50 10.55 -25.91
C LEU A 435 11.70 10.73 -26.85
N GLN A 436 12.20 9.66 -27.47
CA GLN A 436 13.28 9.72 -28.46
C GLN A 436 12.86 10.45 -29.75
N HIS A 437 11.60 10.30 -30.20
CA HIS A 437 11.06 11.02 -31.36
C HIS A 437 10.98 12.54 -31.17
N LYS A 438 11.07 13.07 -29.94
CA LYS A 438 11.17 14.51 -29.66
C LYS A 438 12.61 15.04 -29.55
N LEU A 439 13.63 14.20 -29.69
CA LEU A 439 15.03 14.63 -29.63
C LEU A 439 15.44 15.43 -30.88
N GLN A 440 16.24 16.48 -30.67
CA GLN A 440 16.86 17.24 -31.75
C GLN A 440 18.02 16.45 -32.38
N SER A 441 18.29 16.69 -33.67
CA SER A 441 19.40 16.03 -34.37
C SER A 441 20.75 16.32 -33.70
N GLY A 442 21.53 15.28 -33.43
CA GLY A 442 22.82 15.39 -32.74
C GLY A 442 22.74 15.36 -31.21
N ALA A 443 21.55 15.15 -30.63
CA ALA A 443 21.35 14.92 -29.20
C ALA A 443 20.97 13.46 -28.89
N GLN A 444 21.24 13.03 -27.67
CA GLN A 444 20.88 11.72 -27.12
C GLN A 444 20.17 11.89 -25.77
N LEU A 445 19.49 10.84 -25.31
CA LEU A 445 18.80 10.78 -24.01
C LEU A 445 19.77 10.27 -22.94
N THR A 446 19.70 10.80 -21.70
CA THR A 446 20.46 10.25 -20.57
C THR A 446 19.90 8.88 -20.11
N SER A 447 20.61 8.20 -19.21
CA SER A 447 20.16 6.92 -18.65
C SER A 447 18.89 7.06 -17.78
N ASP A 448 18.71 8.23 -17.19
CA ASP A 448 17.86 8.43 -16.03
C ASP A 448 16.48 8.94 -16.48
N VAL A 449 15.74 8.01 -17.11
CA VAL A 449 14.44 8.27 -17.74
C VAL A 449 13.31 7.83 -16.83
N LYS A 450 12.43 8.77 -16.44
CA LYS A 450 11.20 8.48 -15.71
C LYS A 450 10.08 8.16 -16.71
N LEU A 451 9.58 6.92 -16.67
CA LEU A 451 8.52 6.40 -17.52
C LEU A 451 7.36 5.93 -16.63
N THR A 452 6.25 6.64 -16.67
CA THR A 452 5.01 6.35 -15.91
C THR A 452 3.81 6.33 -16.85
N TYR A 453 2.70 5.73 -16.45
CA TYR A 453 1.46 5.71 -17.22
C TYR A 453 0.26 5.59 -16.28
N ASP A 454 -0.86 6.17 -16.70
CA ASP A 454 -2.16 6.10 -16.03
C ASP A 454 -3.15 5.37 -16.94
N ALA A 455 -3.82 4.35 -16.44
CA ALA A 455 -4.80 3.58 -17.19
C ALA A 455 -6.22 4.13 -16.96
N ILE A 456 -6.97 4.40 -18.03
CA ILE A 456 -8.28 5.06 -17.95
C ILE A 456 -9.44 4.19 -18.45
N ASP A 457 -9.35 3.65 -19.67
CA ASP A 457 -10.46 2.96 -20.33
C ASP A 457 -10.24 1.44 -20.42
N ALA A 458 -10.08 0.77 -19.28
CA ALA A 458 -9.94 -0.69 -19.24
C ALA A 458 -11.32 -1.38 -19.40
N THR A 459 -11.44 -2.33 -20.32
CA THR A 459 -12.72 -2.99 -20.67
C THR A 459 -12.69 -4.52 -20.54
N THR A 460 -13.87 -5.14 -20.43
CA THR A 460 -14.02 -6.60 -20.19
C THR A 460 -13.64 -7.48 -21.39
N ASP A 461 -13.70 -6.93 -22.61
CA ASP A 461 -13.20 -7.54 -23.84
C ASP A 461 -11.69 -7.38 -24.04
N GLY A 462 -11.00 -6.62 -23.17
CA GLY A 462 -9.55 -6.58 -23.08
C GLY A 462 -8.88 -5.36 -23.72
N HIS A 463 -9.63 -4.32 -24.08
CA HIS A 463 -9.03 -3.05 -24.48
C HIS A 463 -8.59 -2.24 -23.26
N VAL A 464 -7.53 -1.43 -23.41
CA VAL A 464 -7.14 -0.43 -22.40
C VAL A 464 -6.44 0.77 -23.05
N THR A 465 -6.91 1.97 -22.75
CA THR A 465 -6.19 3.22 -23.03
C THR A 465 -5.23 3.54 -21.87
N LEU A 466 -3.94 3.74 -22.18
CA LEU A 466 -2.93 4.23 -21.24
C LEU A 466 -2.50 5.64 -21.63
N ASN A 467 -2.61 6.60 -20.72
CA ASN A 467 -1.97 7.90 -20.85
C ASN A 467 -0.54 7.79 -20.29
N GLY A 468 0.43 7.71 -21.19
CA GLY A 468 1.84 7.58 -20.86
C GLY A 468 2.53 8.92 -20.67
N HIS A 469 3.34 9.02 -19.63
CA HIS A 469 4.12 10.19 -19.25
C HIS A 469 5.61 9.83 -19.21
N ALA A 470 6.34 10.21 -20.26
CA ALA A 470 7.79 10.01 -20.37
C ALA A 470 8.54 11.32 -20.11
N SER A 471 9.58 11.26 -19.28
CA SER A 471 10.45 12.41 -19.01
C SER A 471 11.89 11.99 -18.72
N GLY A 472 12.83 12.88 -19.01
CA GLY A 472 14.26 12.68 -18.78
C GLY A 472 15.03 13.90 -19.29
N PHE A 473 16.32 13.74 -19.54
CA PHE A 473 17.15 14.83 -20.04
C PHE A 473 17.86 14.45 -21.33
N SER A 474 18.10 15.46 -22.16
CA SER A 474 18.85 15.34 -23.41
C SER A 474 20.20 16.03 -23.30
N ILE A 475 21.23 15.36 -23.81
CA ILE A 475 22.62 15.83 -23.87
C ILE A 475 23.15 15.70 -25.31
N PRO A 476 24.20 16.46 -25.70
CA PRO A 476 24.84 16.26 -27.00
C PRO A 476 25.38 14.83 -27.20
N VAL A 477 25.45 14.36 -28.45
CA VAL A 477 26.11 13.09 -28.78
C VAL A 477 27.64 13.24 -28.67
N PHE A 478 28.20 12.71 -27.59
CA PHE A 478 29.65 12.69 -27.37
C PHE A 478 30.30 11.49 -28.08
N LEU A 479 31.00 11.75 -29.19
CA LEU A 479 31.76 10.73 -29.92
C LEU A 479 32.99 10.27 -29.11
N GLU A 480 32.80 9.29 -28.23
CA GLU A 480 33.84 8.81 -27.31
C GLU A 480 35.15 8.44 -27.99
N SER A 481 35.10 7.87 -29.20
CA SER A 481 36.26 7.45 -29.99
C SER A 481 37.16 8.64 -30.32
N ASN A 482 36.56 9.78 -30.69
CA ASN A 482 37.26 11.01 -31.02
C ASN A 482 37.81 11.67 -29.74
N ILE A 483 37.01 11.72 -28.66
CA ILE A 483 37.42 12.27 -27.36
C ILE A 483 38.61 11.47 -26.80
N ARG A 484 38.49 10.14 -26.70
CA ARG A 484 39.58 9.25 -26.27
C ARG A 484 40.76 9.25 -27.24
N GLY A 485 40.53 9.56 -28.52
CA GLY A 485 41.56 9.77 -29.53
C GLY A 485 42.40 11.02 -29.24
N HIS A 486 41.75 12.13 -28.90
CA HIS A 486 42.39 13.42 -28.62
C HIS A 486 43.13 13.44 -27.27
N LEU A 487 42.61 12.73 -26.27
CA LEU A 487 43.19 12.64 -24.92
C LEU A 487 44.54 11.89 -24.82
N LYS A 488 44.96 11.14 -25.86
CA LYS A 488 46.20 10.34 -25.85
C LYS A 488 47.43 11.19 -25.53
N GLY A 489 48.19 10.83 -24.50
CA GLY A 489 49.45 11.51 -24.15
C GLY A 489 49.30 12.95 -23.65
N MET A 490 48.08 13.50 -23.54
CA MET A 490 47.88 14.81 -22.91
C MET A 490 48.24 14.77 -21.43
N SER A 491 48.74 15.88 -20.87
CA SER A 491 48.84 15.99 -19.41
C SER A 491 47.45 16.02 -18.78
N PRO A 492 47.26 15.52 -17.54
CA PRO A 492 45.96 15.56 -16.86
C PRO A 492 45.30 16.95 -16.83
N SER A 493 46.11 18.00 -16.71
CA SER A 493 45.68 19.40 -16.79
C SER A 493 45.17 19.83 -18.17
N LYS A 494 45.85 19.46 -19.26
CA LYS A 494 45.40 19.73 -20.63
C LYS A 494 44.16 18.92 -20.99
N ALA A 495 44.10 17.67 -20.53
CA ALA A 495 42.94 16.81 -20.68
C ALA A 495 41.69 17.37 -19.98
N HIS A 496 41.83 17.82 -18.74
CA HIS A 496 40.77 18.50 -17.97
C HIS A 496 40.25 19.74 -18.71
N ALA A 497 41.14 20.64 -19.13
CA ALA A 497 40.78 21.86 -19.86
C ALA A 497 40.11 21.57 -21.22
N PHE A 498 40.58 20.54 -21.96
CA PHE A 498 39.94 20.10 -23.20
C PHE A 498 38.52 19.57 -22.93
N LEU A 499 38.33 18.74 -21.90
CA LEU A 499 37.01 18.20 -21.55
C LEU A 499 36.04 19.31 -21.09
N GLN A 500 36.50 20.31 -20.34
CA GLN A 500 35.72 21.50 -19.99
C GLN A 500 35.36 22.39 -21.18
N SER A 501 36.09 22.31 -22.30
CA SER A 501 35.78 23.06 -23.53
C SER A 501 34.69 22.43 -24.41
N LEU A 502 34.20 21.24 -24.05
CA LEU A 502 33.10 20.57 -24.76
C LEU A 502 31.73 21.18 -24.37
N PRO A 503 30.73 21.18 -25.26
CA PRO A 503 29.43 21.79 -25.01
C PRO A 503 28.69 21.11 -23.85
N ASN A 504 27.99 21.92 -23.05
CA ASN A 504 27.16 21.54 -21.90
C ASN A 504 27.92 20.80 -20.79
N VAL A 505 29.24 20.97 -20.66
CA VAL A 505 30.04 20.42 -19.56
C VAL A 505 30.03 21.36 -18.36
N VAL A 506 29.76 20.81 -17.19
CA VAL A 506 29.74 21.51 -15.88
C VAL A 506 31.02 21.21 -15.09
N ASP A 507 31.51 19.97 -15.13
CA ASP A 507 32.80 19.54 -14.55
C ASP A 507 33.42 18.42 -15.41
N ALA A 508 34.73 18.24 -15.31
CA ALA A 508 35.44 17.12 -15.92
C ALA A 508 36.53 16.60 -14.97
N ARG A 509 36.49 15.32 -14.62
CA ARG A 509 37.50 14.71 -13.74
C ARG A 509 38.36 13.71 -14.50
N VAL A 510 39.68 13.88 -14.42
CA VAL A 510 40.65 12.95 -15.03
C VAL A 510 41.39 12.22 -13.92
N THR A 511 41.18 10.91 -13.79
CA THR A 511 41.91 10.04 -12.86
C THR A 511 42.79 9.04 -13.61
N GLN A 512 43.89 8.61 -12.99
CA GLN A 512 44.84 7.66 -13.55
C GLN A 512 45.11 6.52 -12.57
N SER A 513 45.44 5.34 -13.09
CA SER A 513 45.73 4.14 -12.30
C SER A 513 46.83 3.31 -12.99
N PRO A 514 47.72 2.61 -12.25
CA PRO A 514 47.86 2.63 -10.79
C PRO A 514 48.60 3.86 -10.23
N PHE A 515 49.22 4.69 -11.09
CA PHE A 515 49.99 5.87 -10.68
C PHE A 515 49.65 7.09 -11.54
N GLY A 516 49.74 8.29 -10.96
CA GLY A 516 49.55 9.56 -11.67
C GLY A 516 50.77 9.95 -12.50
N LEU A 517 50.81 9.51 -13.76
CA LEU A 517 51.85 9.93 -14.71
C LEU A 517 51.57 11.35 -15.25
N PRO A 518 52.60 12.16 -15.58
CA PRO A 518 52.39 13.50 -16.14
C PRO A 518 51.80 13.50 -17.57
N TRP A 519 51.55 12.33 -18.17
CA TRP A 519 50.81 12.13 -19.42
C TRP A 519 49.74 11.04 -19.26
N LEU A 520 48.65 11.16 -20.01
CA LEU A 520 47.61 10.14 -20.16
C LEU A 520 48.08 8.95 -21.01
N PRO A 521 47.50 7.75 -20.84
CA PRO A 521 47.87 6.57 -21.62
C PRO A 521 47.90 6.84 -23.14
N LEU A 522 48.96 6.39 -23.80
CA LEU A 522 49.16 6.61 -25.24
C LEU A 522 48.18 5.79 -26.11
N PHE A 523 47.56 4.77 -25.53
CA PHE A 523 46.53 3.94 -26.16
C PHE A 523 45.14 4.34 -25.68
N SER A 524 44.24 4.72 -26.60
CA SER A 524 42.86 5.12 -26.29
C SER A 524 41.98 3.98 -25.76
N SER A 525 42.42 2.72 -25.90
CA SER A 525 41.82 1.55 -25.24
C SER A 525 42.09 1.50 -23.74
N ARG A 526 43.07 2.26 -23.23
CA ARG A 526 43.38 2.42 -21.80
C ARG A 526 42.73 3.66 -21.18
N ILE A 527 41.98 4.43 -21.97
CA ILE A 527 41.19 5.58 -21.51
C ILE A 527 39.72 5.19 -21.52
N SER A 528 39.06 5.22 -20.36
CA SER A 528 37.61 5.12 -20.22
C SER A 528 37.02 6.53 -20.20
N LEU A 529 35.92 6.76 -20.92
CA LEU A 529 35.08 7.94 -20.76
C LEU A 529 33.83 7.50 -19.99
N LYS A 530 33.41 8.28 -18.99
CA LYS A 530 32.16 8.12 -18.26
C LYS A 530 31.41 9.43 -18.30
N ILE A 531 30.27 9.48 -18.98
CA ILE A 531 29.41 10.67 -19.01
C ILE A 531 28.40 10.52 -17.87
N GLN A 532 28.27 11.55 -17.04
CA GLN A 532 27.33 11.61 -15.93
C GLN A 532 26.53 12.90 -16.06
N GLU A 533 25.22 12.81 -15.88
CA GLU A 533 24.41 14.00 -15.74
C GLU A 533 24.65 14.61 -14.35
N VAL A 534 24.83 15.92 -14.28
CA VAL A 534 24.68 16.65 -13.02
C VAL A 534 23.38 17.42 -13.10
N SER A 535 22.37 16.93 -12.38
CA SER A 535 21.06 17.54 -12.29
C SER A 535 21.16 18.89 -11.58
N GLY A 536 21.42 19.94 -12.35
CA GLY A 536 21.47 21.30 -11.84
C GLY A 536 20.08 21.73 -11.40
N SER A 537 19.89 21.89 -10.09
CA SER A 537 18.77 22.70 -9.57
C SER A 537 18.79 24.05 -10.28
N PRO A 538 17.69 24.51 -10.90
CA PRO A 538 17.68 25.79 -11.58
C PRO A 538 17.91 26.90 -10.56
N SER A 539 19.03 27.60 -10.66
CA SER A 539 19.30 28.80 -9.87
C SER A 539 18.41 29.94 -10.39
N SER A 540 17.38 30.29 -9.62
CA SER A 540 16.44 31.39 -9.88
C SER A 540 15.92 31.92 -8.55
#